data_AF-A0A6G0WNL5-F1
#
_entry.id   AF-A0A6G0WNL5-F1
#
_cell.length_a   1.000
_cell.length_b   1.000
_cell.length_c   1.000
_cell.angle_alpha   90.00
_cell.angle_beta   90.00
_cell.angle_gamma   90.00
#
_symmetry.space_group_name_H-M   'P 1'
#
loop_
_entity.id
_entity.type
_entity.pdbx_description
1 polymer ?
#
loop_
_entity_poly.entity_id
_entity_poly.type
_entity_poly.pdbx_seq_one_letter_code
_entity_poly.pdbx_strand_id
1 'polypeptide(L)'
;MARTATANEDLLEYALKEGIDIALLQEPYARYHKLAGFEVAPLRIILTPGVRQMGGYNVLHGAAIVIFNPALTVISRNDLTCDNFAVASVSLGDGESINLISTYFKYNIPINTMISKLQEILQRNNKK
;
A
#
# COMPACT_ATOMS: atom_id res chain seq x y z
N MET A 1 16.91 10.68 -6.33
CA MET A 1 15.76 10.77 -7.26
C MET A 1 15.77 9.64 -8.29
N ALA A 2 16.89 9.34 -8.97
CA ALA A 2 16.96 8.16 -9.85
C ALA A 2 16.86 6.82 -9.09
N ARG A 3 17.62 6.65 -7.99
CA ARG A 3 17.68 5.39 -7.22
C ARG A 3 16.35 4.89 -6.65
N THR A 4 15.45 5.79 -6.25
CA THR A 4 14.15 5.41 -5.68
C THR A 4 13.15 4.96 -6.74
N ALA A 5 13.25 5.47 -7.97
CA ALA A 5 12.51 4.94 -9.10
C ALA A 5 13.03 3.54 -9.47
N THR A 6 14.35 3.34 -9.46
CA THR A 6 14.98 2.04 -9.70
C THR A 6 14.51 0.97 -8.70
N ALA A 7 14.35 1.30 -7.41
CA ALA A 7 13.87 0.34 -6.42
C ALA A 7 12.46 -0.22 -6.71
N ASN A 8 11.57 0.62 -7.25
CA ASN A 8 10.23 0.18 -7.65
C ASN A 8 10.28 -0.70 -8.91
N GLU A 9 11.14 -0.36 -9.87
CA GLU A 9 11.36 -1.14 -11.09
C GLU A 9 11.98 -2.51 -10.77
N ASP A 10 13.02 -2.54 -9.94
CA ASP A 10 13.68 -3.78 -9.47
C ASP A 10 12.67 -4.69 -8.74
N LEU A 11 11.81 -4.10 -7.91
CA LEU A 11 10.75 -4.84 -7.21
C LEU A 11 9.72 -5.39 -8.20
N LEU A 12 9.31 -4.62 -9.21
CA LEU A 12 8.40 -5.10 -10.23
C LEU A 12 9.02 -6.27 -11.01
N GLU A 13 10.26 -6.13 -11.46
CA GLU A 13 10.98 -7.19 -12.19
C GLU A 13 11.08 -8.45 -11.34
N TYR A 14 11.48 -8.32 -10.07
CA TYR A 14 11.55 -9.43 -9.13
C TYR A 14 10.18 -10.09 -8.93
N ALA A 15 9.12 -9.30 -8.71
CA ALA A 15 7.78 -9.82 -8.47
C ALA A 15 7.24 -10.62 -9.66
N LEU A 16 7.47 -10.13 -10.88
CA LEU A 16 7.08 -10.82 -12.11
C LEU A 16 7.88 -12.10 -12.32
N LYS A 17 9.20 -12.05 -12.07
CA LYS A 17 10.10 -13.19 -12.25
C LYS A 17 9.79 -14.33 -11.26
N GLU A 18 9.53 -14.00 -10.01
CA GLU A 18 9.33 -14.98 -8.93
C GLU A 18 7.85 -15.36 -8.74
N GLY A 19 6.93 -14.77 -9.51
CA GLY A 19 5.50 -15.06 -9.40
C GLY A 19 4.88 -14.59 -8.08
N ILE A 20 5.30 -13.42 -7.58
CA ILE A 20 4.75 -12.83 -6.36
C ILE A 20 3.32 -12.35 -6.62
N ASP A 21 2.36 -12.77 -5.80
CA ASP A 21 0.96 -12.37 -5.95
C ASP A 21 0.69 -10.94 -5.44
N ILE A 22 1.30 -10.58 -4.30
CA ILE A 22 1.03 -9.35 -3.56
C ILE A 22 2.32 -8.84 -2.90
N ALA A 23 2.53 -7.52 -2.90
CA ALA A 23 3.58 -6.86 -2.10
C ALA A 23 2.99 -5.76 -1.19
N LEU A 24 3.52 -5.68 0.03
CA LEU A 24 3.19 -4.66 1.02
C LEU A 24 4.37 -3.68 1.13
N LEU A 25 4.17 -2.45 0.65
CA LEU A 25 5.25 -1.47 0.50
C LEU A 25 5.19 -0.39 1.58
N GLN A 26 6.36 0.03 2.05
CA GLN A 26 6.55 1.18 2.94
C GLN A 26 7.39 2.24 2.24
N GLU A 27 7.06 3.51 2.46
CA GLU A 27 7.66 4.66 1.78
C GLU A 27 7.78 4.50 0.25
N PRO A 28 6.71 4.06 -0.44
CA PRO A 28 6.77 3.87 -1.88
C PRO A 28 7.10 5.16 -2.62
N TYR A 29 7.95 5.07 -3.63
CA TYR A 29 8.19 6.20 -4.51
C TYR A 29 6.96 6.44 -5.41
N ALA A 30 6.36 7.62 -5.29
CA ALA A 30 5.19 8.00 -6.06
C ALA A 30 5.46 9.27 -6.86
N ARG A 31 4.87 9.35 -8.05
CA ARG A 31 4.90 10.53 -8.92
C ARG A 31 3.49 10.79 -9.43
N TYR A 32 3.06 12.05 -9.43
CA TYR A 32 1.71 12.44 -9.86
C TYR A 32 0.58 11.63 -9.20
N HIS A 33 0.71 11.37 -7.89
CA HIS A 33 -0.24 10.58 -7.09
C HIS A 33 -0.37 9.10 -7.50
N LYS A 34 0.59 8.57 -8.27
CA LYS A 34 0.65 7.15 -8.66
C LYS A 34 1.97 6.55 -8.21
N LEU A 35 1.95 5.25 -7.94
CA LEU A 35 3.15 4.48 -7.64
C LEU A 35 4.00 4.37 -8.91
N ALA A 36 5.16 5.04 -8.91
CA ALA A 36 5.99 5.15 -10.11
C ALA A 36 6.67 3.82 -10.41
N GLY A 37 6.71 3.40 -11.68
CA GLY A 37 7.24 2.10 -12.09
C GLY A 37 6.22 0.95 -12.00
N PHE A 38 5.00 1.22 -11.53
CA PHE A 38 3.91 0.24 -11.41
C PHE A 38 2.70 0.59 -12.29
N GLU A 39 2.87 1.45 -13.30
CA GLU A 39 1.79 1.91 -14.18
C GLU A 39 1.39 0.91 -15.28
N VAL A 40 1.83 -0.34 -15.18
CA VAL A 40 1.51 -1.40 -16.13
C VAL A 40 0.22 -2.15 -15.72
N ALA A 41 -0.66 -2.42 -16.68
CA ALA A 41 -1.80 -3.31 -16.46
C ALA A 41 -1.33 -4.78 -16.42
N PRO A 42 -1.96 -5.68 -15.63
CA PRO A 42 -3.20 -5.52 -14.86
C PRO A 42 -2.98 -5.27 -13.35
N LEU A 43 -1.91 -4.56 -12.96
CA LEU A 43 -1.60 -4.34 -11.54
C LEU A 43 -2.69 -3.51 -10.85
N ARG A 44 -3.05 -3.90 -9.63
CA ARG A 44 -3.99 -3.14 -8.77
C ARG A 44 -3.23 -2.62 -7.57
N ILE A 45 -3.44 -1.36 -7.25
CA ILE A 45 -2.64 -0.65 -6.25
C ILE A 45 -3.58 0.06 -5.27
N ILE A 46 -3.40 -0.22 -3.99
CA ILE A 46 -4.00 0.55 -2.89
C ILE A 46 -2.89 1.39 -2.31
N LEU A 47 -3.00 2.71 -2.48
CA LEU A 47 -1.99 3.67 -2.05
C LEU A 47 -2.60 4.58 -0.98
N THR A 48 -1.84 4.95 0.05
CA THR A 48 -2.35 5.90 1.06
C THR A 48 -2.61 7.28 0.44
N PRO A 49 -3.42 8.17 1.04
CA PRO A 49 -3.83 9.44 0.42
C PRO A 49 -2.68 10.41 0.10
N GLY A 50 -1.53 10.23 0.75
CA GLY A 50 -0.34 11.04 0.55
C GLY A 50 -0.38 12.36 1.32
N VAL A 51 0.75 12.75 1.91
CA VAL A 51 0.91 13.98 2.68
C VAL A 51 1.83 14.91 1.89
N ARG A 52 1.39 16.15 1.64
CA ARG A 52 2.24 17.17 1.02
C ARG A 52 3.38 17.53 1.97
N GLN A 53 4.62 17.51 1.48
CA GLN A 53 5.73 18.09 2.23
C GLN A 53 5.59 19.61 2.32
N MET A 54 5.86 20.18 3.50
CA MET A 54 6.00 21.63 3.64
C MET A 54 7.11 22.13 2.71
N GLY A 55 6.78 23.09 1.85
CA GLY A 55 7.72 23.70 0.90
C GLY A 55 8.06 22.85 -0.34
N GLY A 56 7.39 21.70 -0.54
CA GLY A 56 7.64 20.82 -1.68
C GLY A 56 6.41 20.62 -2.57
N TYR A 57 6.66 20.30 -3.84
CA TYR A 57 5.61 19.84 -4.79
C TYR A 57 5.34 18.34 -4.70
N ASN A 58 6.14 17.61 -3.91
CA ASN A 58 6.04 16.16 -3.79
C ASN A 58 5.01 15.75 -2.72
N VAL A 59 4.27 14.71 -3.04
CA VAL A 59 3.29 14.08 -2.16
C VAL A 59 3.91 12.77 -1.68
N LEU A 60 4.06 12.63 -0.36
CA LEU A 60 4.67 11.44 0.25
C LEU A 60 3.60 10.47 0.72
N HIS A 61 3.69 9.24 0.25
CA HIS A 61 2.79 8.17 0.65
C HIS A 61 3.47 7.29 1.70
N GLY A 62 2.74 6.96 2.77
CA GLY A 62 3.28 6.13 3.84
C GLY A 62 3.40 4.66 3.45
N ALA A 63 2.38 4.13 2.78
CA ALA A 63 2.32 2.71 2.44
C ALA A 63 1.58 2.46 1.12
N ALA A 64 1.80 1.28 0.54
CA ALA A 64 0.98 0.75 -0.55
C ALA A 64 0.79 -0.77 -0.42
N ILE A 65 -0.25 -1.27 -1.09
CA ILE A 65 -0.44 -2.69 -1.40
C ILE A 65 -0.47 -2.81 -2.92
N VAL A 66 0.42 -3.61 -3.48
CA VAL A 66 0.45 -3.93 -4.91
C VAL A 66 -0.03 -5.36 -5.10
N ILE A 67 -1.01 -5.55 -5.98
CA ILE A 67 -1.55 -6.86 -6.33
C ILE A 67 -1.15 -7.14 -7.78
N PHE A 68 -0.29 -8.13 -7.95
CA PHE A 68 0.20 -8.61 -9.25
C PHE A 68 -0.70 -9.69 -9.84
N ASN A 69 -1.25 -10.57 -9.00
CA ASN A 69 -2.09 -11.66 -9.47
C ASN A 69 -3.49 -11.16 -9.85
N PRO A 70 -3.90 -11.25 -11.14
CA PRO A 70 -5.20 -10.78 -11.59
C PRO A 70 -6.37 -11.68 -11.14
N ALA A 71 -6.11 -12.94 -10.75
CA ALA A 71 -7.15 -13.88 -10.31
C ALA A 71 -7.71 -13.56 -8.91
N LEU A 72 -7.00 -12.74 -8.12
CA LEU A 72 -7.48 -12.30 -6.81
C LEU A 72 -8.62 -11.29 -6.98
N THR A 73 -9.69 -11.41 -6.21
CA THR A 73 -10.67 -10.34 -6.02
C THR A 73 -10.13 -9.38 -4.97
N VAL A 74 -10.17 -8.07 -5.25
CA VAL A 74 -9.61 -7.04 -4.38
C VAL A 74 -10.69 -6.02 -4.04
N ILE A 75 -10.92 -5.80 -2.74
CA ILE A 75 -11.79 -4.76 -2.22
C ILE A 75 -10.90 -3.73 -1.50
N SER A 76 -10.80 -2.52 -2.06
CA SER A 76 -10.09 -1.42 -1.40
C SER A 76 -10.90 -0.96 -0.18
N ARG A 77 -10.25 -0.93 1.00
CA ARG A 77 -10.88 -0.45 2.24
C ARG A 77 -10.56 1.03 2.44
N ASN A 78 -11.13 1.88 1.58
CA ASN A 78 -10.96 3.33 1.66
C ASN A 78 -11.50 3.92 2.97
N ASP A 79 -12.42 3.21 3.65
CA ASP A 79 -12.95 3.54 4.96
C ASP A 79 -11.92 3.36 6.11
N LEU A 80 -10.86 2.57 5.87
CA LEU A 80 -9.79 2.27 6.83
C LEU A 80 -8.42 2.80 6.39
N THR A 81 -8.23 2.99 5.08
CA THR A 81 -6.98 3.52 4.52
C THR A 81 -6.77 4.97 4.96
N CYS A 82 -5.59 5.26 5.51
CA CYS A 82 -5.18 6.60 5.93
C CYS A 82 -3.68 6.81 5.70
N ASP A 83 -3.13 7.97 6.07
CA ASP A 83 -1.79 8.45 5.68
C ASP A 83 -0.67 7.39 5.68
N ASN A 84 -0.64 6.57 6.73
CA ASN A 84 0.40 5.57 6.99
C ASN A 84 -0.11 4.12 6.94
N PHE A 85 -1.36 3.89 6.53
CA PHE A 85 -1.98 2.57 6.51
C PHE A 85 -2.76 2.38 5.22
N ALA A 86 -2.29 1.49 4.35
CA ALA A 86 -3.04 1.01 3.19
C ALA A 86 -3.77 -0.27 3.58
N VAL A 87 -5.07 -0.36 3.31
CA VAL A 87 -5.90 -1.49 3.74
C VAL A 87 -6.71 -2.02 2.56
N ALA A 88 -6.68 -3.34 2.38
CA ALA A 88 -7.46 -4.04 1.37
C ALA A 88 -7.98 -5.37 1.91
N SER A 89 -9.09 -5.86 1.36
CA SER A 89 -9.51 -7.25 1.51
C SER A 89 -9.26 -7.97 0.19
N VAL A 90 -8.68 -9.16 0.25
CA VAL A 90 -8.40 -10.00 -0.93
C VAL A 90 -9.00 -11.37 -0.76
N SER A 91 -9.52 -11.96 -1.84
CA SER A 91 -9.99 -13.35 -1.85
C SER A 91 -9.64 -14.01 -3.19
N LEU A 92 -9.58 -15.34 -3.19
CA LEU A 92 -9.45 -16.13 -4.41
C LEU A 92 -10.79 -16.82 -4.68
N GLY A 93 -11.50 -16.37 -5.72
CA GLY A 93 -12.87 -16.84 -6.01
C GLY A 93 -13.82 -16.61 -4.83
N ASP A 94 -14.62 -17.63 -4.52
CA ASP A 94 -15.59 -17.65 -3.41
C ASP A 94 -14.96 -18.03 -2.05
N GLY A 95 -13.63 -18.08 -1.97
CA GLY A 95 -12.89 -18.37 -0.75
C GLY A 95 -13.00 -17.28 0.32
N GLU A 96 -12.53 -17.61 1.53
CA GLU A 96 -12.47 -16.66 2.64
C GLU A 96 -11.61 -15.43 2.28
N SER A 97 -12.11 -14.24 2.61
CA SER A 97 -11.39 -12.99 2.38
C SER A 97 -10.34 -12.76 3.46
N ILE A 98 -9.09 -12.50 3.07
CA ILE A 98 -8.03 -12.07 3.96
C ILE A 98 -7.95 -10.54 3.92
N ASN A 99 -7.81 -9.92 5.10
CA ASN A 99 -7.54 -8.50 5.20
C ASN A 99 -6.03 -8.24 5.24
N LEU A 100 -5.57 -7.35 4.36
CA LEU A 100 -4.19 -6.92 4.25
C LEU A 100 -4.06 -5.48 4.76
N ILE A 101 -3.01 -5.24 5.53
CA ILE A 101 -2.64 -3.93 6.03
C ILE A 101 -1.15 -3.73 5.75
N SER A 102 -0.81 -2.79 4.87
CA SER A 102 0.56 -2.27 4.78
C SER A 102 0.66 -0.99 5.59
N THR A 103 1.69 -0.87 6.43
CA THR A 103 1.87 0.30 7.28
C THR A 103 3.31 0.76 7.36
N TYR A 104 3.51 2.07 7.54
CA TYR A 104 4.80 2.66 7.79
C TYR A 104 4.77 3.56 9.03
N PHE A 105 5.49 3.14 10.07
CA PHE A 105 5.59 3.89 11.32
C PHE A 105 6.70 4.93 11.18
N LYS A 106 6.32 6.15 10.80
CA LYS A 106 7.27 7.24 10.62
C LYS A 106 8.05 7.50 11.91
N TYR A 107 9.37 7.61 11.79
CA TYR A 107 10.27 7.83 12.92
C TYR A 107 9.92 9.08 13.74
N ASN A 108 9.39 10.12 13.09
CA ASN A 108 9.01 11.38 13.74
C ASN A 108 7.59 11.39 14.33
N ILE A 109 6.88 10.26 14.31
CA ILE A 109 5.54 10.11 14.91
C ILE A 109 5.67 9.21 16.14
N PRO A 110 5.11 9.58 17.31
CA PRO A 110 5.09 8.70 18.48
C PRO A 110 4.47 7.33 18.17
N ILE A 111 5.17 6.26 18.53
CA ILE A 111 4.74 4.88 18.25
C ILE A 111 3.34 4.58 18.81
N ASN A 112 3.01 5.14 19.97
CA ASN A 112 1.71 4.94 20.61
C ASN A 112 0.56 5.45 19.73
N THR A 113 0.74 6.57 19.02
CA THR A 113 -0.25 7.09 18.08
C THR A 113 -0.50 6.10 16.95
N MET A 114 0.55 5.47 16.43
CA MET A 114 0.46 4.48 15.36
C MET A 114 -0.17 3.16 15.84
N ILE A 115 0.18 2.70 17.05
CA ILE A 115 -0.43 1.52 17.68
C ILE A 115 -1.93 1.74 17.91
N SER A 116 -2.33 2.88 18.47
CA SER A 116 -3.74 3.20 18.68
C SER A 116 -4.51 3.22 17.35
N LYS A 117 -3.90 3.76 16.29
CA LYS A 117 -4.54 3.75 14.96
C LYS A 117 -4.68 2.34 14.39
N LEU A 118 -3.65 1.49 14.54
CA LEU A 118 -3.72 0.10 14.13
C LEU A 118 -4.82 -0.66 14.88
N GLN A 119 -4.95 -0.44 16.19
CA GLN A 119 -6.02 -1.05 16.99
C GLN A 119 -7.41 -0.63 16.52
N GLU A 120 -7.62 0.66 16.20
CA GLU A 120 -8.88 1.15 15.63
C GLU A 120 -9.21 0.43 14.30
N ILE A 121 -8.22 0.30 13.41
CA ILE A 121 -8.36 -0.39 12.13
C ILE A 121 -8.76 -1.85 12.36
N LEU A 122 -8.05 -2.57 13.24
CA LEU A 122 -8.33 -3.98 13.54
C LEU A 122 -9.74 -4.17 14.12
N GLN A 123 -10.16 -3.31 15.05
CA GLN A 123 -11.50 -3.37 15.64
C GLN A 123 -12.60 -3.14 14.60
N ARG A 124 -12.41 -2.19 13.68
CA ARG A 124 -13.37 -1.92 12.60
C ARG A 124 -13.37 -3.01 11.54
N ASN A 125 -12.23 -3.68 11.33
CA ASN A 125 -12.11 -4.74 10.35
C ASN A 125 -12.79 -6.05 10.80
N ASN A 126 -12.83 -6.30 12.11
CA ASN A 126 -13.47 -7.48 12.71
C ASN A 126 -14.98 -7.35 12.89
N LYS A 127 -15.56 -6.15 12.70
CA LYS A 127 -17.02 -5.91 12.79
C LYS A 127 -17.76 -6.24 11.49
N LYS A 128 -17.38 -7.32 10.80
CA LYS A 128 -18.14 -7.85 9.66
C LYS A 128 -19.44 -8.50 10.13
#